data_AF-A0A2G2V8K7-F1
#
_entry.id   AF-A0A2G2V8K7-F1
#
_cell.length_a   1.000
_cell.length_b   1.000
_cell.length_c   1.000
_cell.angle_alpha   90.00
_cell.angle_beta   90.00
_cell.angle_gamma   90.00
#
_symmetry.space_group_name_H-M   'P 1'
#
loop_
_entity.id
_entity.type
_entity.pdbx_description
1 polymer ?
#
loop_
_entity_poly.entity_id
_entity_poly.type
_entity_poly.pdbx_seq_one_letter_code
_entity_poly.pdbx_strand_id
1 'polypeptide(L)'
;MSISGKSITISPLYLLLAAFSLCFTFSIASKSGDPIPAPWPEQFHSILFMNNTKGNLQIVDLWYDFPNGRNFNIIQNQLGKKLYDLEWDNHTSFYYTLDANKECRVMHFPVGLLRPNWLQDGKYLGQRYRDGFLCNVWEKVDFIWYYEDVVTKRPVYWAFYTGMIAHVMTFEVGRVLADPNWQAPVYCFKEANKEEISSPVSLVTDDNVSISKLMGAAMDVSLLL
;
A
#
# COMPACT_ATOMS: atom_id res chain seq x y z
N MET A 1 53.77 62.29 0.79
CA MET A 1 52.48 62.44 1.52
C MET A 1 52.16 61.08 2.11
N SER A 2 52.58 60.83 3.35
CA SER A 2 52.45 59.52 4.02
C SER A 2 51.08 59.41 4.68
N ILE A 3 50.30 58.41 4.28
CA ILE A 3 49.02 58.09 4.92
C ILE A 3 49.33 57.22 6.15
N SER A 4 49.16 57.80 7.34
CA SER A 4 49.27 57.09 8.62
C SER A 4 48.03 56.22 8.82
N GLY A 5 48.18 54.90 8.64
CA GLY A 5 47.14 53.93 8.98
C GLY A 5 47.11 53.70 10.49
N LYS A 6 46.02 54.12 11.14
CA LYS A 6 45.75 53.74 12.54
C LYS A 6 45.27 52.28 12.58
N SER A 7 45.96 51.45 13.35
CA SER A 7 45.56 50.06 13.59
C SER A 7 44.30 50.05 14.46
N ILE A 8 43.22 49.44 13.97
CA ILE A 8 41.96 49.27 14.69
C ILE A 8 42.06 47.94 15.44
N THR A 9 42.26 48.01 16.76
CA THR A 9 42.22 46.85 17.65
C THR A 9 40.77 46.51 18.00
N ILE A 10 40.22 45.50 17.33
CA ILE A 10 38.88 44.98 17.61
C ILE A 10 38.97 44.06 18.83
N SER A 11 38.29 44.41 19.92
CA SER A 11 38.29 43.60 21.14
C SER A 11 37.61 42.24 20.89
N PRO A 12 38.20 41.12 21.37
CA PRO A 12 37.66 39.77 21.16
C PRO A 12 36.25 39.58 21.73
N LEU A 13 35.81 40.45 22.64
CA LEU A 13 34.46 40.45 23.18
C LEU A 13 33.39 40.80 22.12
N TYR A 14 33.70 41.71 21.18
CA TYR A 14 32.77 42.08 20.09
C TYR A 14 32.64 40.98 19.02
N LEU A 15 33.69 40.19 18.81
CA LEU A 15 33.65 38.99 17.94
C LEU A 15 32.76 37.88 18.53
N LEU A 16 32.78 37.69 19.84
CA LEU A 16 31.91 36.74 20.55
C LEU A 16 30.43 37.13 20.52
N LEU A 17 30.12 38.43 20.67
CA LEU A 17 28.74 38.94 20.58
C LEU A 17 28.16 38.83 19.15
N ALA A 18 28.97 39.04 18.11
CA ALA A 18 28.56 38.84 16.73
C ALA A 18 28.30 37.36 16.39
N ALA A 19 29.15 36.45 16.91
CA ALA A 19 28.96 35.01 16.73
C ALA A 19 27.70 34.48 17.43
N PHE A 20 27.34 35.03 18.60
CA PHE A 20 26.13 34.63 19.32
C PHE A 20 24.85 35.11 18.62
N SER A 21 24.90 36.28 17.95
CA SER A 21 23.76 36.82 17.19
C SER A 21 23.46 36.05 15.89
N LEU A 22 24.45 35.35 15.32
CA LEU A 22 24.29 34.49 14.13
C LEU A 22 23.77 33.08 14.47
N CYS A 23 23.83 32.66 15.74
CA CYS A 23 23.40 31.32 16.16
C CYS A 23 21.90 31.22 16.49
N PHE A 24 21.15 32.33 16.45
CA PHE A 24 19.74 32.38 16.86
C PHE A 24 18.77 32.80 15.75
N THR A 25 19.06 32.47 14.49
CA THR A 25 17.98 32.34 13.50
C THR A 25 17.29 30.99 13.71
N PHE A 26 16.44 30.90 14.74
CA PHE A 26 15.40 29.89 14.76
C PHE A 26 14.46 30.21 13.60
N SER A 27 14.67 29.56 12.46
CA SER A 27 13.64 29.43 11.44
C SER A 27 12.45 28.76 12.12
N ILE A 28 11.45 29.56 12.49
CA ILE A 28 10.12 29.05 12.82
C ILE A 28 9.60 28.52 11.48
N ALA A 29 9.96 27.29 11.15
CA ALA A 29 9.30 26.55 10.10
C ALA A 29 7.84 26.47 10.54
N SER A 30 6.99 27.26 9.90
CA SER A 30 5.55 27.05 9.93
C SER A 30 5.33 25.56 9.75
N LYS A 31 4.67 24.92 10.72
CA LYS A 31 4.28 23.52 10.63
C LYS A 31 3.32 23.46 9.43
N SER A 32 3.86 23.17 8.25
CA SER A 32 3.05 22.88 7.08
C SER A 32 2.12 21.74 7.50
N GLY A 33 0.84 21.84 7.15
CA GLY A 33 -0.11 20.76 7.43
C GLY A 33 0.43 19.41 6.96
N ASP A 34 -0.04 18.35 7.59
CA ASP A 34 0.33 16.99 7.20
C ASP A 34 0.06 16.78 5.69
N PRO A 35 0.92 16.03 4.98
CA PRO A 35 0.74 15.79 3.57
C PRO A 35 -0.54 14.98 3.32
N ILE A 36 -1.23 15.33 2.24
CA ILE A 36 -2.38 14.59 1.74
C ILE A 36 -1.86 13.40 0.92
N PRO A 37 -2.33 12.16 1.19
CA PRO A 37 -1.95 10.99 0.38
C PRO A 37 -2.46 11.15 -1.05
N ALA A 38 -1.64 10.79 -2.03
CA ALA A 38 -2.07 10.78 -3.42
C ALA A 38 -3.11 9.65 -3.64
N PRO A 39 -4.22 9.92 -4.35
CA PRO A 39 -5.09 8.85 -4.82
C PRO A 39 -4.31 7.89 -5.72
N TRP A 40 -4.67 6.62 -5.70
CA TRP A 40 -4.22 5.70 -6.73
C TRP A 40 -4.70 6.18 -8.11
N PRO A 41 -3.90 5.96 -9.17
CA PRO A 41 -4.39 6.13 -10.53
C PRO A 41 -5.58 5.21 -10.80
N GLU A 42 -6.48 5.61 -11.69
CA GLU A 42 -7.64 4.80 -12.07
C GLU A 42 -7.25 3.44 -12.67
N GLN A 43 -6.09 3.38 -13.33
CA GLN A 43 -5.54 2.18 -13.94
C GLN A 43 -4.03 2.11 -13.72
N PHE A 44 -3.51 0.95 -13.34
CA PHE A 44 -2.08 0.69 -13.30
C PHE A 44 -1.77 -0.80 -13.32
N HIS A 45 -0.50 -1.09 -13.63
CA HIS A 45 0.11 -2.40 -13.43
C HIS A 45 1.29 -2.28 -12.46
N SER A 46 1.45 -3.26 -11.57
CA SER A 46 2.51 -3.28 -10.57
C SER A 46 3.01 -4.70 -10.35
N ILE A 47 4.33 -4.87 -10.30
CA ILE A 47 4.96 -6.08 -9.79
C ILE A 47 5.31 -5.85 -8.32
N LEU A 48 4.85 -6.76 -7.46
CA LEU A 48 5.11 -6.74 -6.02
C LEU A 48 5.97 -7.94 -5.63
N PHE A 49 6.97 -7.71 -4.79
CA PHE A 49 7.65 -8.77 -4.05
C PHE A 49 7.07 -8.82 -2.64
N MET A 50 6.42 -9.92 -2.30
CA MET A 50 5.71 -10.04 -1.03
C MET A 50 6.25 -11.17 -0.18
N ASN A 51 6.21 -10.97 1.13
CA ASN A 51 6.39 -12.02 2.11
C ASN A 51 5.07 -12.18 2.86
N ASN A 52 4.50 -13.39 2.82
CA ASN A 52 3.22 -13.66 3.46
C ASN A 52 3.36 -13.92 4.97
N THR A 53 2.23 -14.10 5.64
CA THR A 53 2.16 -14.33 7.09
C THR A 53 2.93 -15.56 7.58
N LYS A 54 3.18 -16.54 6.70
CA LYS A 54 3.95 -17.76 6.97
C LYS A 54 5.44 -17.61 6.68
N GLY A 55 5.89 -16.44 6.22
CA GLY A 55 7.28 -16.21 5.82
C GLY A 55 7.60 -16.64 4.38
N ASN A 56 6.60 -17.06 3.59
CA ASN A 56 6.82 -17.51 2.23
C ASN A 56 6.86 -16.33 1.26
N LEU A 57 7.85 -16.37 0.36
CA LEU A 57 8.03 -15.37 -0.68
C LEU A 57 7.11 -15.61 -1.86
N GLN A 58 6.56 -14.53 -2.41
CA GLN A 58 5.73 -14.56 -3.62
C GLN A 58 5.97 -13.31 -4.47
N ILE A 59 5.81 -13.46 -5.77
CA ILE A 59 5.69 -12.35 -6.71
C ILE A 59 4.21 -12.19 -7.05
N VAL A 60 3.72 -10.96 -6.98
CA VAL A 60 2.35 -10.62 -7.40
C VAL A 60 2.42 -9.68 -8.59
N ASP A 61 1.75 -10.10 -9.65
CA ASP A 61 1.49 -9.29 -10.84
C ASP A 61 0.07 -8.72 -10.67
N LEU A 62 0.03 -7.44 -10.27
CA LEU A 62 -1.17 -6.70 -9.87
C LEU A 62 -1.64 -5.82 -11.04
N TRP A 63 -2.86 -6.08 -11.51
CA TRP A 63 -3.58 -5.24 -12.45
C TRP A 63 -4.76 -4.58 -11.77
N TYR A 64 -4.78 -3.26 -11.78
CA TYR A 64 -5.87 -2.47 -11.23
C TYR A 64 -6.56 -1.70 -12.36
N ASP A 65 -7.87 -1.86 -12.49
CA ASP A 65 -8.68 -1.22 -13.53
C ASP A 65 -10.03 -0.79 -12.96
N PHE A 66 -10.01 0.34 -12.24
CA PHE A 66 -11.16 0.88 -11.54
C PHE A 66 -12.34 1.28 -12.45
N PRO A 67 -12.13 1.93 -13.62
CA PRO A 67 -13.24 2.28 -14.52
C PRO A 67 -14.04 1.06 -14.99
N ASN A 68 -13.41 -0.11 -15.06
CA ASN A 68 -14.05 -1.37 -15.42
C ASN A 68 -14.36 -2.26 -14.21
N GLY A 69 -14.25 -1.73 -12.99
CA GLY A 69 -14.68 -2.39 -11.76
C GLY A 69 -13.93 -3.69 -11.46
N ARG A 70 -12.62 -3.77 -11.74
CA ARG A 70 -11.87 -5.02 -11.64
C ARG A 70 -10.45 -4.85 -11.10
N ASN A 71 -10.01 -5.83 -10.32
CA ASN A 71 -8.64 -5.96 -9.83
C ASN A 71 -8.16 -7.40 -9.95
N PHE A 72 -6.90 -7.59 -10.30
CA PHE A 72 -6.35 -8.91 -10.53
C PHE A 72 -4.98 -9.07 -9.91
N ASN A 73 -4.91 -9.88 -8.85
CA ASN A 73 -3.67 -10.33 -8.24
C ASN A 73 -3.29 -11.70 -8.84
N ILE A 74 -2.24 -11.74 -9.66
CA ILE A 74 -1.68 -12.99 -10.19
C ILE A 74 -0.45 -13.35 -9.36
N ILE A 75 -0.57 -14.38 -8.52
CA ILE A 75 0.34 -14.65 -7.41
C ILE A 75 1.17 -15.91 -7.71
N GLN A 76 2.47 -15.73 -7.85
CA GLN A 76 3.44 -16.82 -7.97
C GLN A 76 4.17 -17.02 -6.64
N ASN A 77 3.82 -18.09 -5.92
CA ASN A 77 4.54 -18.54 -4.74
C ASN A 77 5.92 -19.12 -5.13
N GLN A 78 6.96 -18.89 -4.32
CA GLN A 78 8.29 -19.42 -4.59
C GLN A 78 8.32 -20.96 -4.70
N LEU A 79 7.56 -21.66 -3.85
CA LEU A 79 7.49 -23.12 -3.79
C LEU A 79 6.03 -23.64 -3.84
N GLY A 80 5.18 -23.01 -4.64
CA GLY A 80 3.76 -23.36 -4.68
C GLY A 80 3.07 -23.10 -6.02
N LYS A 81 1.77 -23.36 -6.03
CA LYS A 81 0.91 -23.13 -7.19
C LYS A 81 0.79 -21.64 -7.51
N LYS A 82 0.56 -21.34 -8.79
CA LYS A 82 0.19 -20.01 -9.27
C LYS A 82 -1.29 -19.79 -8.98
N LEU A 83 -1.58 -18.85 -8.09
CA LEU A 83 -2.93 -18.49 -7.69
C LEU A 83 -3.36 -17.24 -8.42
N TYR A 84 -4.60 -17.23 -8.88
CA TYR A 84 -5.24 -16.11 -9.54
C TYR A 84 -6.35 -15.62 -8.61
N ASP A 85 -6.26 -14.36 -8.18
CA ASP A 85 -7.29 -13.69 -7.38
C ASP A 85 -7.87 -12.53 -8.21
N LEU A 86 -9.03 -12.81 -8.80
CA LEU A 86 -9.76 -11.89 -9.67
C LEU A 86 -10.94 -11.31 -8.90
N GLU A 87 -10.90 -10.01 -8.65
CA GLU A 87 -11.85 -9.25 -7.85
C GLU A 87 -12.70 -8.36 -8.75
N TRP A 88 -14.00 -8.30 -8.45
CA TRP A 88 -14.97 -7.47 -9.13
C TRP A 88 -15.62 -6.45 -8.19
N ASP A 89 -16.06 -5.33 -8.74
CA ASP A 89 -16.75 -4.25 -8.03
C ASP A 89 -18.12 -4.63 -7.46
N ASN A 90 -18.65 -5.80 -7.84
CA ASN A 90 -19.83 -6.42 -7.25
C ASN A 90 -19.51 -7.23 -5.98
N HIS A 91 -18.31 -7.03 -5.42
CA HIS A 91 -17.79 -7.63 -4.20
C HIS A 91 -17.44 -9.12 -4.31
N THR A 92 -17.51 -9.71 -5.51
CA THR A 92 -17.09 -11.09 -5.75
C THR A 92 -15.61 -11.18 -6.06
N SER A 93 -14.94 -12.15 -5.45
CA SER A 93 -13.58 -12.55 -5.81
C SER A 93 -13.51 -14.02 -6.19
N PHE A 94 -12.77 -14.32 -7.24
CA PHE A 94 -12.49 -15.67 -7.71
C PHE A 94 -11.04 -16.03 -7.42
N TYR A 95 -10.83 -17.02 -6.57
CA TYR A 95 -9.53 -17.61 -6.29
C TYR A 95 -9.38 -18.91 -7.04
N TYR A 96 -8.52 -18.97 -8.05
CA TYR A 96 -8.40 -20.17 -8.88
C TYR A 96 -6.97 -20.49 -9.30
N THR A 97 -6.75 -21.74 -9.73
CA THR A 97 -5.51 -22.19 -10.38
C THR A 97 -5.81 -22.58 -11.82
N LEU A 98 -4.91 -22.24 -12.75
CA LEU A 98 -5.04 -22.65 -14.17
C LEU A 98 -4.32 -23.98 -14.48
N ASP A 99 -3.77 -24.63 -13.46
CA ASP A 99 -3.10 -25.92 -13.59
C ASP A 99 -4.10 -27.09 -13.74
N ALA A 100 -3.58 -28.32 -13.80
CA ALA A 100 -4.39 -29.52 -13.99
C ALA A 100 -5.41 -29.75 -12.86
N ASN A 101 -5.19 -29.19 -11.66
CA ASN A 101 -6.08 -29.37 -10.51
C ASN A 101 -7.37 -28.56 -10.67
N LYS A 102 -7.35 -27.44 -11.40
CA LYS A 102 -8.52 -26.58 -11.69
C LYS A 102 -9.30 -26.23 -10.43
N GLU A 103 -8.58 -25.75 -9.42
CA GLU A 103 -9.20 -25.35 -8.17
C GLU A 103 -9.89 -24.00 -8.34
N CYS A 104 -11.06 -23.82 -7.73
CA CYS A 104 -11.71 -22.52 -7.65
C CYS A 104 -12.47 -22.36 -6.33
N ARG A 105 -12.36 -21.18 -5.74
CA ARG A 105 -13.15 -20.72 -4.60
C ARG A 105 -13.71 -19.35 -4.93
N VAL A 106 -15.02 -19.19 -4.74
CA VAL A 106 -15.71 -17.90 -4.90
C VAL A 106 -15.90 -17.30 -3.51
N MET A 107 -15.51 -16.04 -3.36
CA MET A 107 -15.61 -15.29 -2.12
C MET A 107 -16.42 -14.02 -2.34
N HIS A 108 -17.04 -13.53 -1.27
CA HIS A 108 -17.71 -12.23 -1.27
C HIS A 108 -17.11 -11.38 -0.15
N PHE A 109 -16.51 -10.25 -0.50
CA PHE A 109 -15.87 -9.35 0.47
C PHE A 109 -16.69 -8.07 0.62
N PRO A 110 -17.22 -7.77 1.82
CA PRO A 110 -18.05 -6.58 2.02
C PRO A 110 -17.35 -5.26 1.72
N VAL A 111 -16.02 -5.20 1.81
CA VAL A 111 -15.22 -4.02 1.47
C VAL A 111 -15.19 -3.74 -0.04
N GLY A 112 -15.33 -4.79 -0.87
CA GLY A 112 -15.24 -4.70 -2.32
C GLY A 112 -13.89 -4.21 -2.83
N LEU A 113 -13.89 -3.78 -4.09
CA LEU A 113 -12.72 -3.21 -4.76
C LEU A 113 -12.30 -1.88 -4.11
N LEU A 114 -11.01 -1.74 -3.80
CA LEU A 114 -10.48 -0.47 -3.26
C LEU A 114 -10.65 0.66 -4.26
N ARG A 115 -11.21 1.77 -3.80
CA ARG A 115 -11.36 3.01 -4.60
C ARG A 115 -10.04 3.76 -4.68
N PRO A 116 -9.82 4.58 -5.72
CA PRO A 116 -8.61 5.40 -5.86
C PRO A 116 -8.23 6.20 -4.60
N ASN A 117 -9.21 6.73 -3.88
CA ASN A 117 -9.01 7.52 -2.67
C ASN A 117 -9.05 6.71 -1.37
N TRP A 118 -8.83 5.40 -1.39
CA TRP A 118 -8.96 4.53 -0.19
C TRP A 118 -8.11 4.98 1.00
N LEU A 119 -6.98 5.65 0.76
CA LEU A 119 -6.07 6.16 1.80
C LEU A 119 -6.49 7.54 2.36
N GLN A 120 -7.52 8.17 1.81
CA GLN A 120 -8.08 9.42 2.34
C GLN A 120 -8.41 9.25 3.83
N ASP A 121 -8.16 10.28 4.65
CA ASP A 121 -8.31 10.25 6.11
C ASP A 121 -7.41 9.22 6.83
N GLY A 122 -6.39 8.70 6.14
CA GLY A 122 -5.33 7.91 6.76
C GLY A 122 -4.54 8.73 7.78
N LYS A 123 -4.18 8.12 8.90
CA LYS A 123 -3.40 8.75 9.95
C LYS A 123 -1.95 8.86 9.53
N TYR A 124 -1.47 10.09 9.34
CA TYR A 124 -0.08 10.34 9.00
C TYR A 124 0.86 10.03 10.17
N LEU A 125 1.94 9.30 9.92
CA LEU A 125 2.90 8.82 10.91
C LEU A 125 4.30 9.46 10.77
N GLY A 126 4.46 10.42 9.86
CA GLY A 126 5.73 11.04 9.54
C GLY A 126 6.46 10.37 8.37
N GLN A 127 7.72 10.76 8.18
CA GLN A 127 8.55 10.28 7.08
C GLN A 127 9.52 9.18 7.53
N ARG A 128 9.74 8.18 6.68
CA ARG A 128 10.68 7.07 6.93
C ARG A 128 11.35 6.64 5.63
N TYR A 129 12.61 6.23 5.71
CA TYR A 129 13.27 5.58 4.58
C TYR A 129 12.78 4.14 4.42
N ARG A 130 12.47 3.74 3.18
CA ARG A 130 12.12 2.37 2.80
C ARG A 130 12.53 2.11 1.36
N ASP A 131 13.18 0.97 1.12
CA ASP A 131 13.64 0.52 -0.21
C ASP A 131 14.40 1.58 -1.03
N GLY A 132 15.15 2.45 -0.35
CA GLY A 132 15.92 3.54 -0.95
C GLY A 132 15.15 4.87 -1.13
N PHE A 133 13.86 4.93 -0.78
CA PHE A 133 13.00 6.11 -0.90
C PHE A 133 12.73 6.74 0.46
N LEU A 134 12.73 8.08 0.54
CA LEU A 134 12.14 8.78 1.66
C LEU A 134 10.63 8.79 1.47
N CYS A 135 9.89 8.11 2.34
CA CYS A 135 8.46 7.93 2.20
C CYS A 135 7.68 8.71 3.25
N ASN A 136 6.55 9.29 2.88
CA ASN A 136 5.48 9.59 3.81
C ASN A 136 4.81 8.27 4.22
N VAL A 137 4.41 8.15 5.49
CA VAL A 137 3.80 6.93 6.03
C VAL A 137 2.40 7.23 6.56
N TRP A 138 1.42 6.43 6.15
CA TRP A 138 0.06 6.49 6.68
C TRP A 138 -0.36 5.14 7.23
N GLU A 139 -1.18 5.19 8.27
CA GLU A 139 -1.92 4.06 8.81
C GLU A 139 -3.39 4.23 8.44
N LYS A 140 -4.00 3.17 7.91
CA LYS A 140 -5.44 3.14 7.62
C LYS A 140 -6.09 2.05 8.47
N VAL A 141 -7.02 2.48 9.32
CA VAL A 141 -7.90 1.65 10.17
C VAL A 141 -7.18 0.53 10.95
N ASP A 142 -5.98 0.80 11.47
CA ASP A 142 -5.14 -0.18 12.20
C ASP A 142 -4.85 -1.47 11.40
N PHE A 143 -4.98 -1.39 10.08
CA PHE A 143 -4.93 -2.55 9.18
C PHE A 143 -3.68 -2.53 8.31
N ILE A 144 -3.40 -1.41 7.67
CA ILE A 144 -2.33 -1.25 6.70
C ILE A 144 -1.49 -0.01 7.01
N TRP A 145 -0.17 -0.19 6.93
CA TRP A 145 0.82 0.88 6.91
C TRP A 145 1.33 1.05 5.49
N TYR A 146 1.06 2.19 4.89
CA TYR A 146 1.33 2.47 3.50
C TYR A 146 2.43 3.53 3.37
N TYR A 147 3.40 3.27 2.50
CA TYR A 147 4.57 4.11 2.28
C TYR A 147 4.51 4.64 0.85
N GLU A 148 4.42 5.96 0.73
CA GLU A 148 4.42 6.70 -0.54
C GLU A 148 5.71 7.50 -0.64
N ASP A 149 6.42 7.41 -1.75
CA ASP A 149 7.58 8.27 -2.00
C ASP A 149 7.19 9.75 -1.92
N VAL A 150 7.94 10.52 -1.12
CA VAL A 150 7.69 11.96 -0.91
C VAL A 150 7.77 12.73 -2.23
N VAL A 151 8.66 12.32 -3.14
CA VAL A 151 8.94 13.03 -4.39
C VAL A 151 7.95 12.65 -5.48
N THR A 152 7.88 11.37 -5.83
CA THR A 152 7.09 10.90 -6.99
C THR A 152 5.65 10.55 -6.67
N LYS A 153 5.28 10.51 -5.38
CA LYS A 153 3.95 10.09 -4.93
C LYS A 153 3.57 8.65 -5.26
N ARG A 154 4.54 7.83 -5.68
CA ARG A 154 4.31 6.42 -6.01
C ARG A 154 4.24 5.56 -4.74
N PRO A 155 3.46 4.46 -4.75
CA PRO A 155 3.58 3.42 -3.74
C PRO A 155 5.00 2.85 -3.70
N VAL A 156 5.55 2.64 -2.51
CA VAL A 156 6.88 2.02 -2.32
C VAL A 156 6.75 0.71 -1.55
N TYR A 157 5.96 0.71 -0.49
CA TYR A 157 5.85 -0.41 0.42
C TYR A 157 4.51 -0.36 1.14
N TRP A 158 3.98 -1.53 1.49
CA TRP A 158 2.95 -1.61 2.51
C TRP A 158 3.10 -2.83 3.40
N ALA A 159 2.68 -2.70 4.65
CA ALA A 159 2.62 -3.77 5.62
C ALA A 159 1.20 -3.90 6.17
N PHE A 160 0.75 -5.13 6.34
CA PHE A 160 -0.53 -5.45 6.95
C PHE A 160 -0.36 -5.84 8.41
N TYR A 161 -1.40 -5.65 9.22
CA TYR A 161 -1.39 -6.04 10.64
C TYR A 161 -1.15 -7.54 10.85
N THR A 162 -1.45 -8.35 9.83
CA THR A 162 -1.22 -9.80 9.81
C THR A 162 0.27 -10.16 9.74
N GLY A 163 1.15 -9.21 9.43
CA GLY A 163 2.58 -9.43 9.22
C GLY A 163 2.95 -9.66 7.76
N MET A 164 1.98 -9.71 6.85
CA MET A 164 2.26 -9.70 5.41
C MET A 164 2.85 -8.35 4.99
N ILE A 165 3.85 -8.38 4.12
CA ILE A 165 4.52 -7.19 3.61
C ILE A 165 4.63 -7.24 2.09
N ALA A 166 4.53 -6.09 1.44
CA ALA A 166 4.75 -5.93 0.01
C ALA A 166 5.78 -4.84 -0.27
N HIS A 167 6.73 -5.18 -1.12
CA HIS A 167 7.68 -4.27 -1.72
C HIS A 167 7.22 -4.01 -3.16
N VAL A 168 7.05 -2.74 -3.53
CA VAL A 168 6.60 -2.34 -4.86
C VAL A 168 7.80 -2.26 -5.79
N MET A 169 7.91 -3.19 -6.73
CA MET A 169 9.06 -3.29 -7.64
C MET A 169 8.89 -2.41 -8.87
N THR A 170 7.69 -2.38 -9.43
CA THR A 170 7.32 -1.53 -10.58
C THR A 170 5.98 -0.84 -10.31
N PHE A 171 5.75 0.30 -10.94
CA PHE A 171 4.46 0.99 -10.87
C PHE A 171 4.20 1.72 -12.18
N GLU A 172 3.41 1.12 -13.06
CA GLU A 172 3.17 1.59 -14.42
C GLU A 172 1.74 2.15 -14.54
N VAL A 173 1.63 3.46 -14.43
CA VAL A 173 0.36 4.20 -14.52
C VAL A 173 -0.26 4.06 -15.91
N GLY A 174 -1.57 3.82 -15.98
CA GLY A 174 -2.35 3.73 -17.21
C GLY A 174 -2.20 2.41 -17.97
N ARG A 175 -1.44 1.44 -17.43
CA ARG A 175 -1.35 0.11 -18.03
C ARG A 175 -2.61 -0.69 -17.74
N VAL A 176 -3.07 -1.39 -18.77
CA VAL A 176 -4.29 -2.21 -18.75
C VAL A 176 -4.00 -3.59 -19.28
N LEU A 177 -4.67 -4.59 -18.70
CA LEU A 177 -4.65 -5.96 -19.18
C LEU A 177 -5.78 -6.13 -20.22
N ALA A 178 -5.51 -6.87 -21.30
CA ALA A 178 -6.50 -7.10 -22.35
C ALA A 178 -7.75 -7.81 -21.80
N ASP A 179 -8.94 -7.38 -22.23
CA ASP A 179 -10.24 -7.86 -21.74
C ASP A 179 -10.40 -9.39 -21.65
N PRO A 180 -9.93 -10.20 -22.62
CA PRO A 180 -10.04 -11.66 -22.53
C PRO A 180 -9.33 -12.27 -21.33
N ASN A 181 -8.31 -11.61 -20.78
CA ASN A 181 -7.53 -12.12 -19.66
C ASN A 181 -8.19 -11.87 -18.29
N TRP A 182 -9.28 -11.10 -18.24
CA TRP A 182 -10.03 -10.83 -17.01
C TRP A 182 -11.12 -11.87 -16.70
N GLN A 183 -11.17 -12.98 -17.44
CA GLN A 183 -12.23 -13.97 -17.30
C GLN A 183 -11.86 -15.06 -16.30
N ALA A 184 -12.69 -15.23 -15.27
CA ALA A 184 -12.62 -16.41 -14.42
C ALA A 184 -12.91 -17.68 -15.26
N PRO A 185 -12.26 -18.81 -14.97
CA PRO A 185 -12.50 -20.04 -15.72
C PRO A 185 -13.90 -20.62 -15.51
N VAL A 186 -14.42 -21.33 -16.52
CA VAL A 186 -15.78 -21.91 -16.50
C VAL A 186 -16.06 -22.83 -15.31
N TYR A 187 -15.04 -23.47 -14.74
CA TYR A 187 -15.22 -24.36 -13.58
C TYR A 187 -15.49 -23.59 -12.26
N CYS A 188 -15.27 -22.28 -12.22
CA CYS A 188 -15.67 -21.42 -11.11
C CYS A 188 -17.19 -21.19 -11.03
N PHE A 189 -17.92 -21.51 -12.10
CA PHE A 189 -19.37 -21.26 -12.22
C PHE A 189 -20.19 -22.55 -12.18
N LYS A 190 -19.57 -23.70 -11.93
CA LYS A 190 -20.31 -24.95 -11.72
C LYS A 190 -21.07 -24.84 -10.41
N GLU A 191 -22.34 -25.25 -10.43
CA GLU A 191 -23.25 -25.15 -9.29
C GLU A 191 -22.54 -25.50 -7.97
N ALA A 192 -22.70 -24.63 -6.99
CA ALA A 192 -22.29 -24.76 -5.60
C ALA A 192 -22.99 -25.94 -4.89
N ASN A 193 -23.00 -27.14 -5.50
CA ASN A 193 -23.62 -28.35 -4.95
C ASN A 193 -22.86 -28.92 -3.74
N LYS A 194 -21.85 -28.21 -3.23
CA LYS A 194 -21.28 -28.35 -1.89
C LYS A 194 -20.74 -27.00 -1.43
N GLU A 195 -21.60 -26.01 -1.24
CA GLU A 195 -21.27 -24.98 -0.26
C GLU A 195 -21.24 -25.64 1.12
N GLU A 196 -20.03 -26.03 1.54
CA GLU A 196 -19.58 -25.57 2.84
C GLU A 196 -19.69 -24.05 2.81
N ILE A 197 -20.88 -23.56 3.17
CA ILE A 197 -20.99 -22.34 3.93
C ILE A 197 -20.09 -22.60 5.12
N SER A 198 -18.83 -22.20 5.04
CA SER A 198 -18.07 -21.90 6.24
C SER A 198 -18.83 -20.74 6.86
N SER A 199 -19.89 -21.07 7.60
CA SER A 199 -20.50 -20.18 8.56
C SER A 199 -19.31 -19.60 9.32
N PRO A 200 -19.12 -18.28 9.35
CA PRO A 200 -18.15 -17.73 10.26
C PRO A 200 -18.61 -18.24 11.62
N VAL A 201 -17.79 -19.10 12.22
CA VAL A 201 -17.95 -19.61 13.56
C VAL A 201 -18.35 -18.41 14.42
N SER A 202 -19.63 -18.40 14.82
CA SER A 202 -20.24 -17.44 15.73
C SER A 202 -19.81 -15.99 15.54
N LEU A 203 -20.39 -15.29 14.56
CA LEU A 203 -20.71 -13.88 14.76
C LEU A 203 -21.86 -13.82 15.77
N VAL A 204 -21.50 -14.00 17.04
CA VAL A 204 -22.28 -13.44 18.15
C VAL A 204 -22.43 -11.96 17.81
N THR A 205 -23.69 -11.53 17.87
CA THR A 205 -24.13 -10.14 17.85
C THR A 205 -23.19 -9.27 18.68
N ASP A 206 -22.27 -8.57 18.02
CA ASP A 206 -21.58 -7.43 18.59
C ASP A 206 -21.34 -6.45 17.44
N ASP A 207 -21.86 -5.24 17.60
CA ASP A 207 -21.82 -4.09 16.67
C ASP A 207 -20.39 -3.54 16.45
N ASN A 208 -19.39 -4.41 16.36
CA ASN A 208 -17.98 -4.05 16.38
C ASN A 208 -17.11 -4.97 15.50
N VAL A 209 -17.61 -5.38 14.33
CA VAL A 209 -16.73 -5.92 13.27
C VAL A 209 -15.83 -4.78 12.81
N SER A 210 -14.62 -4.73 13.38
CA SER A 210 -13.59 -3.76 13.02
C SER A 210 -13.38 -3.75 11.51
N ILE A 211 -13.47 -2.57 10.89
CA ILE A 211 -13.19 -2.30 9.48
C ILE A 211 -11.85 -2.93 9.05
N SER A 212 -10.90 -3.08 9.99
CA SER A 212 -9.63 -3.77 9.78
C SER A 212 -9.77 -5.24 9.34
N LYS A 213 -10.75 -5.98 9.87
CA LYS A 213 -11.02 -7.37 9.46
C LYS A 213 -11.62 -7.45 8.06
N LEU A 214 -12.40 -6.45 7.66
CA LEU A 214 -13.02 -6.38 6.33
C LEU A 214 -11.98 -6.04 5.25
N MET A 215 -11.03 -5.14 5.55
CA MET A 215 -9.93 -4.79 4.64
C MET A 215 -8.89 -5.92 4.50
N GLY A 216 -8.68 -6.73 5.56
CA GLY A 216 -7.86 -7.95 5.54
C GLY A 216 -8.18 -8.88 4.40
N ALA A 217 -9.46 -9.13 4.20
CA ALA A 217 -9.88 -10.16 3.27
C ALA A 217 -9.71 -9.76 1.79
N ALA A 218 -9.71 -8.46 1.46
CA ALA A 218 -9.53 -7.97 0.09
C ALA A 218 -8.07 -7.70 -0.30
N MET A 219 -7.15 -7.58 0.67
CA MET A 219 -5.73 -7.28 0.38
C MET A 219 -4.77 -8.39 0.81
N ASP A 220 -5.19 -9.30 1.69
CA ASP A 220 -4.36 -10.38 2.24
C ASP A 220 -4.86 -11.75 1.73
N VAL A 221 -4.35 -12.14 0.56
CA VAL A 221 -4.62 -13.45 -0.04
C VAL A 221 -4.10 -14.63 0.81
N SER A 222 -3.23 -14.38 1.80
CA SER A 222 -2.76 -15.45 2.70
C SER A 222 -3.79 -15.84 3.77
N LEU A 223 -4.82 -15.01 4.01
CA LEU A 223 -5.95 -15.41 4.86
C LEU A 223 -6.80 -16.52 4.21
N LEU A 224 -6.51 -16.87 2.95
CA LEU A 224 -7.26 -17.85 2.15
C LEU A 224 -6.45 -19.13 1.84
N LEU A 225 -5.19 -19.23 2.31
CA LEU A 225 -4.27 -20.37 2.14
C LEU A 225 -3.73 -20.89 3.48
#